data_AF-A0A919QAX1-F1
#
_entry.id   AF-A0A919QAX1-F1
#
_cell.length_a   1.000
_cell.length_b   1.000
_cell.length_c   1.000
_cell.angle_alpha   90.00
_cell.angle_beta   90.00
_cell.angle_gamma   90.00
#
_symmetry.space_group_name_H-M   'P 1'
#
loop_
_entity.id
_entity.type
_entity.pdbx_description
1 polymer ?
#
loop_
_entity_poly.entity_id
_entity_poly.type
_entity_poly.pdbx_seq_one_letter_code
_entity_poly.pdbx_strand_id
1 'polypeptide(L)'
;MATKPHNLGLLRRVRDRFTLRRPPTGTDRMRHDHHDHTDRLVEIACDESGSEGEKLIGGNTDVFAHASVCLPMESAAACIQEARERIRSPAEEYKANHFLRGKHRAVLTWLLAPTGPIHGNAGVFLTDKTFFALSKLTGLLTDDPETARDLAVTLYHEGEPAFGRAGWAGFLWSFNDLVRAKIPAGPFFDLVETLRTGADGPAAEIMKSLPAARPRITEYLDGVHEPPRTPVLDPLIPAITQAVRHWGRGGRLVSIVHDEQTALTEERIAELRTLFDHPPRPSGTRLIGFRLADSRDDARIQVADFLAGIARKITSEVLAGRADRELTELIQPYIDESSIWGSTRTLPILGLPAGVSRRPSAGPG
;
A
#
# COMPACT_ATOMS: atom_id res chain seq x y z
N MET A 1 -16.04 -38.38 46.28
CA MET A 1 -15.08 -37.78 47.23
C MET A 1 -13.67 -38.00 46.68
N ALA A 2 -12.83 -36.95 46.70
CA ALA A 2 -11.40 -36.87 46.34
C ALA A 2 -11.03 -36.98 44.83
N THR A 3 -10.63 -35.91 44.11
CA THR A 3 -9.40 -35.08 44.05
C THR A 3 -8.14 -35.70 43.42
N LYS A 4 -7.68 -35.06 42.33
CA LYS A 4 -6.28 -34.65 41.92
C LYS A 4 -6.08 -34.74 40.38
N PRO A 5 -5.04 -34.14 39.77
CA PRO A 5 -4.57 -32.75 39.86
C PRO A 5 -4.13 -32.15 38.48
N HIS A 6 -3.84 -30.84 38.45
CA HIS A 6 -3.20 -30.10 37.36
C HIS A 6 -1.72 -30.49 37.13
N ASN A 7 -1.26 -30.43 35.88
CA ASN A 7 0.16 -30.56 35.51
C ASN A 7 0.62 -29.34 34.69
N LEU A 8 1.36 -28.44 35.38
CA LEU A 8 2.28 -27.47 34.80
C LEU A 8 3.66 -28.12 34.74
N GLY A 9 4.37 -28.05 33.61
CA GLY A 9 5.80 -28.33 33.62
C GLY A 9 6.43 -28.59 32.26
N LEU A 10 6.90 -27.55 31.58
CA LEU A 10 8.09 -27.65 30.72
C LEU A 10 8.72 -26.28 30.40
N LEU A 11 9.37 -25.65 31.38
CA LEU A 11 10.30 -24.53 31.18
C LEU A 11 11.43 -24.64 32.20
N ARG A 12 12.61 -25.16 31.79
CA ARG A 12 13.93 -24.84 32.38
C ARG A 12 15.08 -25.55 31.66
N ARG A 13 16.24 -24.89 31.69
CA ARG A 13 17.59 -25.19 31.14
C ARG A 13 17.74 -24.58 29.73
N VAL A 14 18.63 -23.62 29.48
CA VAL A 14 20.04 -23.54 29.89
C VAL A 14 20.43 -22.07 30.15
N ARG A 15 21.11 -21.82 31.27
CA ARG A 15 21.81 -20.57 31.60
C ARG A 15 23.26 -20.93 31.94
N ASP A 16 24.15 -19.98 31.64
CA ASP A 16 25.53 -19.81 32.12
C ASP A 16 26.69 -20.42 31.30
N ARG A 17 27.33 -19.54 30.54
CA ARG A 17 28.78 -19.27 30.64
C ARG A 17 29.13 -18.02 29.85
N PHE A 18 29.46 -16.91 30.51
CA PHE A 18 30.60 -16.06 30.15
C PHE A 18 30.94 -15.14 31.33
N THR A 19 32.21 -15.18 31.69
CA THR A 19 32.86 -14.64 32.87
C THR A 19 32.96 -13.12 32.88
N LEU A 20 32.74 -12.55 34.07
CA LEU A 20 33.04 -11.18 34.49
C LEU A 20 34.48 -10.75 34.15
N ARG A 21 34.64 -9.63 33.43
CA ARG A 21 35.83 -8.77 33.51
C ARG A 21 35.40 -7.38 33.96
N ARG A 22 36.07 -6.87 35.00
CA ARG A 22 35.91 -5.52 35.56
C ARG A 22 36.33 -4.44 34.55
N PRO A 23 35.72 -3.23 34.59
CA PRO A 23 36.08 -2.13 33.71
C PRO A 23 37.35 -1.41 34.22
N PRO A 24 38.17 -0.83 33.33
CA PRO A 24 39.18 0.14 33.75
C PRO A 24 38.52 1.51 33.99
N THR A 25 38.84 2.08 35.14
CA THR A 25 38.57 3.46 35.53
C THR A 25 39.37 4.41 34.64
N GLY A 26 38.70 5.35 33.99
CA GLY A 26 39.35 6.38 33.18
C GLY A 26 38.36 7.46 32.77
N THR A 27 38.32 8.53 33.55
CA THR A 27 37.81 9.84 33.17
C THR A 27 38.48 10.29 31.88
N ASP A 28 37.74 10.47 30.78
CA ASP A 28 37.84 11.60 29.84
C ASP A 28 36.89 11.38 28.64
N ARG A 29 36.39 12.49 28.06
CA ARG A 29 35.50 12.61 26.88
C ARG A 29 33.98 12.57 27.11
N MET A 30 33.49 13.50 27.93
CA MET A 30 32.26 14.21 27.58
C MET A 30 32.60 15.36 26.64
N ARG A 31 32.76 15.10 25.34
CA ARG A 31 32.61 16.13 24.29
C ARG A 31 32.10 15.49 23.01
N HIS A 32 31.00 16.05 22.53
CA HIS A 32 30.36 15.88 21.22
C HIS A 32 29.52 14.62 20.99
N ASP A 33 28.23 14.73 21.32
CA ASP A 33 27.15 14.01 20.61
C ASP A 33 25.86 14.89 20.55
N HIS A 34 26.05 16.20 20.34
CA HIS A 34 24.95 17.13 20.01
C HIS A 34 24.89 17.46 18.51
N HIS A 35 25.57 16.67 17.66
CA HIS A 35 25.37 16.71 16.22
C HIS A 35 24.22 15.77 15.84
N ASP A 36 23.07 16.39 15.62
CA ASP A 36 22.30 16.22 14.38
C ASP A 36 21.26 15.09 14.30
N HIS A 37 20.27 15.17 15.18
CA HIS A 37 18.98 14.48 14.99
C HIS A 37 18.10 15.16 13.93
N THR A 38 18.39 16.41 13.57
CA THR A 38 17.64 17.24 12.63
C THR A 38 17.87 16.89 11.16
N ASP A 39 19.11 16.62 10.71
CA ASP A 39 19.37 16.19 9.31
C ASP A 39 18.86 14.77 9.02
N ARG A 40 18.56 14.00 10.07
CA ARG A 40 17.96 12.66 9.93
C ARG A 40 16.44 12.69 9.88
N LEU A 41 15.79 13.82 10.18
CA LEU A 41 14.33 13.93 10.15
C LEU A 41 13.83 14.27 8.75
N VAL A 42 12.78 13.57 8.33
CA VAL A 42 12.01 13.86 7.12
C VAL A 42 10.58 14.07 7.56
N GLU A 43 10.02 15.25 7.29
CA GLU A 43 8.59 15.43 7.37
C GLU A 43 8.00 15.36 5.96
N ILE A 44 7.01 14.48 5.77
CA ILE A 44 6.31 14.30 4.50
C ILE A 44 4.83 14.61 4.67
N ALA A 45 4.25 15.22 3.65
CA ALA A 45 2.81 15.38 3.54
C ALA A 45 2.23 14.32 2.60
N CYS A 46 1.09 13.75 2.96
CA CYS A 46 0.47 12.65 2.21
C CYS A 46 -1.02 12.91 1.97
N ASP A 47 -1.50 12.36 0.86
CA ASP A 47 -2.91 12.26 0.52
C ASP A 47 -3.12 11.10 -0.46
N GLU A 48 -4.36 10.63 -0.60
CA GLU A 48 -4.74 9.55 -1.48
C GLU A 48 -5.85 9.88 -2.47
N SER A 49 -5.90 9.10 -3.54
CA SER A 49 -6.97 9.14 -4.53
C SER A 49 -7.45 7.75 -4.87
N GLY A 50 -8.76 7.62 -5.10
CA GLY A 50 -9.38 6.33 -5.40
C GLY A 50 -9.79 5.54 -4.16
N SER A 51 -9.78 6.14 -2.97
CA SER A 51 -10.50 5.59 -1.81
C SER A 51 -12.00 5.74 -2.02
N GLU A 52 -12.76 4.64 -1.89
CA GLU A 52 -14.22 4.62 -2.04
C GLU A 52 -14.88 3.95 -0.82
N GLY A 53 -14.28 4.21 0.35
CA GLY A 53 -14.69 3.65 1.63
C GLY A 53 -14.67 2.12 1.60
N GLU A 54 -15.84 1.52 1.75
CA GLU A 54 -15.95 0.06 1.77
C GLU A 54 -15.96 -0.61 0.38
N LYS A 55 -15.98 0.17 -0.70
CA LYS A 55 -16.02 -0.36 -2.06
C LYS A 55 -14.62 -0.40 -2.66
N LEU A 56 -13.83 -1.42 -2.29
CA LEU A 56 -12.57 -1.67 -2.99
C LEU A 56 -12.84 -2.17 -4.42
N ILE A 57 -13.76 -3.13 -4.58
CA ILE A 57 -14.22 -3.63 -5.87
C ILE A 57 -15.62 -3.09 -6.18
N GLY A 58 -15.87 -2.76 -7.46
CA GLY A 58 -17.18 -2.26 -7.90
C GLY A 58 -17.41 -0.77 -7.61
N GLY A 59 -16.36 -0.06 -7.19
CA GLY A 59 -16.32 1.40 -7.19
C GLY A 59 -16.08 1.98 -8.60
N ASN A 60 -15.99 3.30 -8.68
CA ASN A 60 -15.72 4.04 -9.90
C ASN A 60 -14.24 4.02 -10.30
N THR A 61 -13.36 3.59 -9.41
CA THR A 61 -11.91 3.62 -9.61
C THR A 61 -11.31 2.22 -9.48
N ASP A 62 -10.45 1.87 -10.43
CA ASP A 62 -9.68 0.61 -10.53
C ASP A 62 -8.31 0.69 -9.84
N VAL A 63 -7.81 1.91 -9.64
CA VAL A 63 -6.52 2.21 -9.00
C VAL A 63 -6.74 3.03 -7.74
N PHE A 64 -6.01 2.68 -6.70
CA PHE A 64 -5.75 3.52 -5.54
C PHE A 64 -4.33 4.10 -5.65
N ALA A 65 -4.17 5.38 -5.39
CA ALA A 65 -2.88 6.06 -5.40
C ALA A 65 -2.70 6.82 -4.08
N HIS A 66 -1.54 6.67 -3.45
CA HIS A 66 -1.17 7.44 -2.27
C HIS A 66 0.09 8.22 -2.60
N ALA A 67 0.00 9.54 -2.60
CA ALA A 67 1.11 10.43 -2.83
C ALA A 67 1.75 10.83 -1.51
N SER A 68 3.07 11.01 -1.54
CA SER A 68 3.84 11.56 -0.44
C SER A 68 4.80 12.62 -0.99
N VAL A 69 4.90 13.75 -0.30
CA VAL A 69 5.66 14.93 -0.73
C VAL A 69 6.56 15.40 0.41
N CYS A 70 7.86 15.50 0.13
CA CYS A 70 8.88 16.03 1.02
C CYS A 70 9.29 17.43 0.56
N LEU A 71 8.39 18.42 0.73
CA LEU A 71 8.66 19.81 0.39
C LEU A 71 8.58 20.72 1.63
N PRO A 72 9.41 21.78 1.69
CA PRO A 72 9.14 22.89 2.58
C PRO A 72 7.77 23.52 2.30
N MET A 73 7.12 24.03 3.34
CA MET A 73 5.80 24.67 3.22
C MET A 73 5.79 25.81 2.20
N GLU A 74 6.83 26.66 2.20
CA GLU A 74 6.96 27.78 1.26
C GLU A 74 7.05 27.31 -0.20
N SER A 75 7.84 26.26 -0.46
CA SER A 75 7.96 25.68 -1.81
C SER A 75 6.65 25.05 -2.27
N ALA A 76 5.92 24.38 -1.38
CA ALA A 76 4.60 23.84 -1.69
C ALA A 76 3.58 24.97 -1.98
N ALA A 77 3.55 26.02 -1.16
CA ALA A 77 2.68 27.17 -1.38
C ALA A 77 2.98 27.87 -2.71
N ALA A 78 4.26 28.08 -3.05
CA ALA A 78 4.67 28.62 -4.34
C ALA A 78 4.26 27.71 -5.51
N CYS A 79 4.39 26.39 -5.36
CA CYS A 79 3.92 25.41 -6.36
C CYS A 79 2.41 25.52 -6.59
N ILE A 80 1.61 25.60 -5.52
CA ILE A 80 0.15 25.77 -5.63
C ILE A 80 -0.20 27.10 -6.30
N GLN A 81 0.47 28.20 -5.91
CA GLN A 81 0.23 29.51 -6.48
C GLN A 81 0.53 29.54 -7.98
N GLU A 82 1.69 29.05 -8.41
CA GLU A 82 2.07 28.96 -9.82
C GLU A 82 1.07 28.09 -10.61
N ALA A 83 0.62 26.96 -10.04
CA ALA A 83 -0.39 26.13 -10.67
C ALA A 83 -1.72 26.89 -10.88
N ARG A 84 -2.16 27.65 -9.88
CA ARG A 84 -3.37 28.50 -9.96
C ARG A 84 -3.23 29.57 -11.04
N GLU A 85 -2.08 30.24 -11.10
CA GLU A 85 -1.77 31.28 -12.09
C GLU A 85 -1.75 30.75 -13.53
N ARG A 86 -1.28 29.52 -13.72
CA ARG A 86 -1.29 28.86 -15.04
C ARG A 86 -2.69 28.37 -15.43
N ILE A 87 -3.48 27.88 -14.48
CA ILE A 87 -4.83 27.37 -14.73
C ILE A 87 -5.82 28.51 -15.03
N ARG A 88 -5.66 29.68 -14.39
CA ARG A 88 -6.51 30.88 -14.56
C ARG A 88 -8.02 30.59 -14.45
N SER A 89 -8.40 29.77 -13.48
CA SER A 89 -9.80 29.46 -13.19
C SER A 89 -10.28 30.21 -11.93
N PRO A 90 -11.55 30.60 -11.83
CA PRO A 90 -12.08 31.26 -10.64
C PRO A 90 -12.38 30.29 -9.47
N ALA A 91 -11.82 29.07 -9.48
CA ALA A 91 -12.13 28.07 -8.47
C ALA A 91 -11.31 28.31 -7.20
N GLU A 92 -11.99 28.34 -6.04
CA GLU A 92 -11.35 28.48 -4.72
C GLU A 92 -10.60 27.19 -4.33
N GLU A 93 -11.17 26.02 -4.66
CA GLU A 93 -10.58 24.69 -4.44
C GLU A 93 -10.24 24.03 -5.80
N TYR A 94 -8.96 23.71 -6.00
CA TYR A 94 -8.53 22.88 -7.11
C TYR A 94 -8.41 21.45 -6.61
N LYS A 95 -9.05 20.50 -7.29
CA LYS A 95 -8.77 19.08 -7.12
C LYS A 95 -8.07 18.57 -8.37
N ALA A 96 -7.46 17.39 -8.31
CA ALA A 96 -6.80 16.77 -9.47
C ALA A 96 -7.66 16.74 -10.77
N ASN A 97 -8.99 16.61 -10.64
CA ASN A 97 -9.93 16.66 -11.77
C ASN A 97 -9.89 18.00 -12.55
N HIS A 98 -9.45 19.09 -11.94
CA HIS A 98 -9.23 20.36 -12.62
C HIS A 98 -7.96 20.31 -13.47
N PHE A 99 -6.86 19.76 -12.95
CA PHE A 99 -5.61 19.59 -13.69
C PHE A 99 -5.75 18.65 -14.89
N LEU A 100 -6.57 17.61 -14.76
CA LEU A 100 -6.75 16.56 -15.76
C LEU A 100 -7.63 16.96 -16.96
N ARG A 101 -8.16 18.18 -16.99
CA ARG A 101 -8.85 18.69 -18.20
C ARG A 101 -7.81 18.98 -19.27
N GLY A 102 -8.06 18.58 -20.52
CA GLY A 102 -7.09 18.73 -21.62
C GLY A 102 -6.53 20.15 -21.80
N LYS A 103 -7.32 21.18 -21.48
CA LYS A 103 -6.89 22.59 -21.50
C LYS A 103 -5.78 22.96 -20.50
N HIS A 104 -5.51 22.11 -19.50
CA HIS A 104 -4.49 22.31 -18.47
C HIS A 104 -3.30 21.35 -18.60
N ARG A 105 -3.15 20.69 -19.76
CA ARG A 105 -2.00 19.79 -20.04
C ARG A 105 -0.66 20.46 -19.75
N ALA A 106 -0.47 21.72 -20.14
CA ALA A 106 0.77 22.45 -19.91
C ALA A 106 1.14 22.61 -18.42
N VAL A 107 0.14 22.59 -17.52
CA VAL A 107 0.35 22.64 -16.07
C VAL A 107 0.73 21.27 -15.55
N LEU A 108 0.07 20.21 -16.02
CA LEU A 108 0.44 18.83 -15.70
C LEU A 108 1.88 18.52 -16.11
N THR A 109 2.27 18.86 -17.34
CA THR A 109 3.61 18.59 -17.85
C THR A 109 4.66 19.41 -17.10
N TRP A 110 4.37 20.67 -16.76
CA TRP A 110 5.24 21.49 -15.91
C TRP A 110 5.44 20.89 -14.52
N LEU A 111 4.36 20.44 -13.88
CA LEU A 111 4.40 19.88 -12.53
C LEU A 111 5.28 18.62 -12.48
N LEU A 112 5.10 17.71 -13.46
CA LEU A 112 5.78 16.41 -13.51
C LEU A 112 7.14 16.44 -14.23
N ALA A 113 7.51 17.55 -14.87
CA ALA A 113 8.77 17.65 -15.60
C ALA A 113 9.97 17.35 -14.69
N PRO A 114 11.11 16.88 -15.26
CA PRO A 114 12.37 16.76 -14.51
C PRO A 114 12.85 18.06 -13.85
N THR A 115 12.44 19.21 -14.41
CA THR A 115 12.70 20.56 -13.86
C THR A 115 11.50 21.11 -13.08
N GLY A 116 10.48 20.30 -12.84
CA GLY A 116 9.24 20.65 -12.14
C GLY A 116 9.45 20.74 -10.63
N PRO A 117 8.55 21.43 -9.92
CA PRO A 117 8.73 21.79 -8.51
C PRO A 117 8.70 20.60 -7.55
N ILE A 118 8.11 19.47 -7.96
CA ILE A 118 7.97 18.26 -7.12
C ILE A 118 8.96 17.16 -7.51
N HIS A 119 9.73 17.33 -8.58
CA HIS A 119 10.66 16.30 -9.06
C HIS A 119 11.72 15.99 -7.99
N GLY A 120 11.95 14.70 -7.74
CA GLY A 120 12.86 14.21 -6.68
C GLY A 120 12.37 14.44 -5.23
N ASN A 121 11.25 15.14 -5.04
CA ASN A 121 10.71 15.49 -3.73
C ASN A 121 9.30 14.93 -3.50
N ALA A 122 8.84 14.04 -4.38
CA ALA A 122 7.54 13.39 -4.25
C ALA A 122 7.59 11.95 -4.77
N GLY A 123 6.71 11.11 -4.25
CA GLY A 123 6.56 9.71 -4.66
C GLY A 123 5.13 9.24 -4.50
N VAL A 124 4.74 8.25 -5.31
CA VAL A 124 3.40 7.68 -5.37
C VAL A 124 3.47 6.17 -5.23
N PHE A 125 2.75 5.66 -4.24
CA PHE A 125 2.47 4.23 -4.15
C PHE A 125 1.15 3.92 -4.83
N LEU A 126 1.18 3.02 -5.83
CA LEU A 126 0.00 2.61 -6.57
C LEU A 126 -0.50 1.24 -6.09
N THR A 127 -1.81 1.04 -6.15
CA THR A 127 -2.45 -0.24 -5.90
C THR A 127 -3.53 -0.46 -6.96
N ASP A 128 -3.31 -1.46 -7.81
CA ASP A 128 -4.38 -2.08 -8.61
C ASP A 128 -5.32 -2.80 -7.66
N LYS A 129 -6.56 -2.33 -7.57
CA LYS A 129 -7.52 -2.81 -6.57
C LYS A 129 -7.95 -4.25 -6.80
N THR A 130 -8.11 -4.64 -8.06
CA THR A 130 -8.46 -6.03 -8.43
C THR A 130 -7.33 -6.96 -8.01
N PHE A 131 -6.10 -6.61 -8.37
CA PHE A 131 -4.94 -7.43 -8.00
C PHE A 131 -4.70 -7.47 -6.48
N PHE A 132 -4.95 -6.37 -5.77
CA PHE A 132 -4.88 -6.31 -4.32
C PHE A 132 -5.87 -7.26 -3.67
N ALA A 133 -7.14 -7.26 -4.11
CA ALA A 133 -8.15 -8.19 -3.61
C ALA A 133 -7.76 -9.65 -3.87
N LEU A 134 -7.29 -9.98 -5.08
CA LEU A 134 -6.82 -11.32 -5.41
C LEU A 134 -5.62 -11.75 -4.56
N SER A 135 -4.66 -10.84 -4.32
CA SER A 135 -3.50 -11.11 -3.47
C SER A 135 -3.90 -11.44 -2.03
N LYS A 136 -4.97 -10.82 -1.50
CA LYS A 136 -5.52 -11.16 -0.19
C LYS A 136 -6.21 -12.50 -0.20
N LEU A 137 -6.99 -12.80 -1.23
CA LEU A 137 -7.66 -14.09 -1.37
C LEU A 137 -6.66 -15.24 -1.44
N THR A 138 -5.65 -15.14 -2.30
CA THR A 138 -4.69 -16.23 -2.50
C THR A 138 -3.72 -16.39 -1.33
N GLY A 139 -3.46 -15.32 -0.58
CA GLY A 139 -2.78 -15.41 0.71
C GLY A 139 -3.53 -16.23 1.78
N LEU A 140 -4.84 -16.48 1.61
CA LEU A 140 -5.60 -17.39 2.47
C LEU A 140 -5.51 -18.86 2.00
N LEU A 141 -5.08 -19.10 0.75
CA LEU A 141 -4.92 -20.44 0.18
C LEU A 141 -3.60 -21.10 0.58
N THR A 142 -2.55 -20.32 0.81
CA THR A 142 -1.20 -20.81 1.07
C THR A 142 -0.44 -19.86 1.97
N ASP A 143 0.43 -20.42 2.81
CA ASP A 143 1.33 -19.65 3.69
C ASP A 143 2.61 -19.20 2.95
N ASP A 144 2.85 -19.70 1.73
CA ASP A 144 3.97 -19.29 0.88
C ASP A 144 3.64 -18.03 0.06
N PRO A 145 4.30 -16.88 0.33
CA PRO A 145 3.99 -15.62 -0.35
C PRO A 145 4.25 -15.62 -1.86
N GLU A 146 5.24 -16.38 -2.33
CA GLU A 146 5.54 -16.47 -3.76
C GLU A 146 4.44 -17.24 -4.49
N THR A 147 4.05 -18.41 -3.98
CA THR A 147 2.90 -19.16 -4.51
C THR A 147 1.61 -18.34 -4.46
N ALA A 148 1.33 -17.64 -3.35
CA ALA A 148 0.13 -16.79 -3.25
C ALA A 148 0.12 -15.70 -4.35
N ARG A 149 1.28 -15.09 -4.63
CA ARG A 149 1.42 -14.09 -5.68
C ARG A 149 1.18 -14.69 -7.07
N ASP A 150 1.77 -15.84 -7.37
CA ASP A 150 1.62 -16.50 -8.67
C ASP A 150 0.16 -16.91 -8.94
N LEU A 151 -0.55 -17.39 -7.91
CA LEU A 151 -1.99 -17.65 -7.99
C LEU A 151 -2.79 -16.36 -8.26
N ALA A 152 -2.42 -15.23 -7.63
CA ALA A 152 -3.10 -13.95 -7.84
C ALA A 152 -2.87 -13.41 -9.26
N VAL A 153 -1.65 -13.55 -9.79
CA VAL A 153 -1.31 -13.17 -11.17
C VAL A 153 -2.11 -14.01 -12.17
N THR A 154 -2.20 -15.32 -11.92
CA THR A 154 -2.99 -16.24 -12.76
C THR A 154 -4.47 -15.85 -12.76
N LEU A 155 -5.07 -15.68 -11.59
CA LEU A 155 -6.47 -15.23 -11.46
C LEU A 155 -6.70 -13.86 -12.11
N TYR A 156 -5.76 -12.93 -11.98
CA TYR A 156 -5.87 -11.59 -12.55
C TYR A 156 -5.94 -11.62 -14.09
N HIS A 157 -5.15 -12.48 -14.73
CA HIS A 157 -5.10 -12.58 -16.19
C HIS A 157 -6.16 -13.50 -16.80
N GLU A 158 -6.49 -14.58 -16.11
CA GLU A 158 -7.34 -15.64 -16.66
C GLU A 158 -8.77 -15.65 -16.11
N GLY A 159 -9.04 -14.91 -15.02
CA GLY A 159 -10.36 -14.89 -14.39
C GLY A 159 -11.50 -14.43 -15.31
N GLU A 160 -11.41 -13.24 -15.90
CA GLU A 160 -12.45 -12.75 -16.83
C GLU A 160 -12.58 -13.63 -18.08
N PRO A 161 -11.49 -14.04 -18.77
CA PRO A 161 -11.58 -14.97 -19.89
C PRO A 161 -12.22 -16.33 -19.55
N ALA A 162 -11.92 -16.91 -18.38
CA ALA A 162 -12.42 -18.23 -18.00
C ALA A 162 -13.88 -18.20 -17.54
N PHE A 163 -14.27 -17.18 -16.76
CA PHE A 163 -15.58 -17.13 -16.09
C PHE A 163 -16.58 -16.17 -16.76
N GLY A 164 -16.14 -15.47 -17.80
CA GLY A 164 -16.89 -14.38 -18.42
C GLY A 164 -16.98 -13.15 -17.52
N ARG A 165 -17.25 -12.00 -18.13
CA ARG A 165 -17.31 -10.71 -17.43
C ARG A 165 -18.25 -10.70 -16.23
N ALA A 166 -19.47 -11.22 -16.39
CA ALA A 166 -20.48 -11.18 -15.34
C ALA A 166 -20.11 -12.11 -14.16
N GLY A 167 -19.66 -13.33 -14.46
CA GLY A 167 -19.23 -14.29 -13.44
C GLY A 167 -18.02 -13.79 -12.65
N TRP A 168 -17.02 -13.24 -13.36
CA TRP A 168 -15.83 -12.68 -12.75
C TRP A 168 -16.11 -11.45 -11.88
N ALA A 169 -16.91 -10.51 -12.37
CA ALA A 169 -17.32 -9.35 -11.57
C ALA A 169 -18.10 -9.78 -10.31
N GLY A 170 -19.03 -10.73 -10.45
CA GLY A 170 -19.78 -11.29 -9.33
C GLY A 170 -18.87 -11.95 -8.28
N PHE A 171 -17.84 -12.67 -8.73
CA PHE A 171 -16.86 -13.29 -7.84
C PHE A 171 -16.09 -12.25 -7.01
N LEU A 172 -15.53 -11.23 -7.67
CA LEU A 172 -14.77 -10.18 -6.99
C LEU A 172 -15.65 -9.38 -6.01
N TRP A 173 -16.91 -9.11 -6.38
CA TRP A 173 -17.89 -8.46 -5.49
C TRP A 173 -18.21 -9.33 -4.28
N SER A 174 -18.52 -10.60 -4.50
CA SER A 174 -18.82 -11.53 -3.42
C SER A 174 -17.65 -11.68 -2.46
N PHE A 175 -16.41 -11.71 -2.96
CA PHE A 175 -15.22 -11.72 -2.10
C PHE A 175 -15.07 -10.42 -1.29
N ASN A 176 -15.25 -9.25 -1.91
CA ASN A 176 -15.22 -7.97 -1.21
C ASN A 176 -16.25 -7.90 -0.08
N ASP A 177 -17.47 -8.36 -0.33
CA ASP A 177 -18.53 -8.36 0.67
C ASP A 177 -18.30 -9.39 1.77
N LEU A 178 -17.73 -10.55 1.43
CA LEU A 178 -17.36 -11.58 2.38
C LEU A 178 -16.36 -11.05 3.42
N VAL A 179 -15.22 -10.51 2.97
CA VAL A 179 -14.15 -10.04 3.87
C VAL A 179 -14.50 -8.76 4.63
N ARG A 180 -15.62 -8.11 4.27
CA ARG A 180 -16.23 -7.03 5.05
C ARG A 180 -17.37 -7.51 5.94
N ALA A 181 -17.56 -8.82 6.08
CA ALA A 181 -18.61 -9.44 6.87
C ALA A 181 -20.04 -8.96 6.50
N LYS A 182 -20.25 -8.55 5.24
CA LYS A 182 -21.57 -8.13 4.72
C LYS A 182 -22.43 -9.31 4.29
N ILE A 183 -21.78 -10.41 3.92
CA ILE A 183 -22.43 -11.67 3.58
C ILE A 183 -21.79 -12.81 4.38
N PRO A 184 -22.56 -13.87 4.73
CA PRO A 184 -21.98 -15.11 5.22
C PRO A 184 -21.06 -15.76 4.18
N ALA A 185 -20.22 -16.69 4.62
CA ALA A 185 -19.33 -17.44 3.72
C ALA A 185 -20.07 -18.33 2.70
N GLY A 186 -21.27 -18.84 3.03
CA GLY A 186 -22.03 -19.75 2.18
C GLY A 186 -22.25 -19.23 0.74
N PRO A 187 -22.90 -18.08 0.55
CA PRO A 187 -23.12 -17.49 -0.77
C PRO A 187 -21.86 -17.32 -1.62
N PHE A 188 -20.72 -16.98 -1.01
CA PHE A 188 -19.44 -16.90 -1.73
C PHE A 188 -18.99 -18.27 -2.24
N PHE A 189 -19.07 -19.31 -1.41
CA PHE A 189 -18.69 -20.67 -1.82
C PHE A 189 -19.66 -21.29 -2.84
N ASP A 190 -20.95 -20.94 -2.80
CA ASP A 190 -21.92 -21.35 -3.82
C ASP A 190 -21.58 -20.76 -5.21
N LEU A 191 -21.10 -19.51 -5.23
CA LEU A 191 -20.60 -18.89 -6.45
C LEU A 191 -19.29 -19.56 -6.93
N VAL A 192 -18.35 -19.85 -6.02
CA VAL A 192 -17.12 -20.60 -6.34
C VAL A 192 -17.45 -21.96 -6.95
N GLU A 193 -18.43 -22.67 -6.41
CA GLU A 193 -18.91 -23.97 -6.92
C GLU A 193 -19.45 -23.85 -8.35
N THR A 194 -20.24 -22.80 -8.61
CA THR A 194 -20.78 -22.52 -9.95
C THR A 194 -19.65 -22.24 -10.95
N LEU A 195 -18.68 -21.41 -10.57
CA LEU A 195 -17.58 -21.03 -11.46
C LEU A 195 -16.61 -22.17 -11.75
N ARG A 196 -16.30 -23.01 -10.75
CA ARG A 196 -15.34 -24.12 -10.92
C ARG A 196 -15.87 -25.28 -11.76
N THR A 197 -17.19 -25.38 -11.94
CA THR A 197 -17.84 -26.44 -12.74
C THR A 197 -18.15 -26.01 -14.18
N GLY A 198 -18.21 -24.69 -14.42
CA GLY A 198 -18.53 -24.12 -15.74
C GLY A 198 -17.33 -23.75 -16.60
N ALA A 199 -16.09 -23.95 -16.14
CA ALA A 199 -14.88 -23.55 -16.85
C ALA A 199 -13.70 -24.53 -16.61
N ASP A 200 -12.75 -24.50 -17.54
CA ASP A 200 -11.49 -25.25 -17.48
C ASP A 200 -10.29 -24.29 -17.53
N GLY A 201 -9.10 -24.81 -17.21
CA GLY A 201 -7.84 -24.06 -17.28
C GLY A 201 -7.30 -23.63 -15.90
N PRO A 202 -6.16 -22.93 -15.86
CA PRO A 202 -5.47 -22.63 -14.61
C PRO A 202 -6.32 -21.83 -13.61
N ALA A 203 -7.07 -20.82 -14.06
CA ALA A 203 -8.02 -20.11 -13.18
C ALA A 203 -9.08 -21.05 -12.55
N ALA A 204 -9.61 -22.01 -13.32
CA ALA A 204 -10.59 -22.99 -12.81
C ALA A 204 -9.96 -23.94 -11.77
N GLU A 205 -8.70 -24.34 -11.95
CA GLU A 205 -7.96 -25.14 -10.96
C GLU A 205 -7.77 -24.40 -9.63
N ILE A 206 -7.55 -23.09 -9.68
CA ILE A 206 -7.49 -22.25 -8.47
C ILE A 206 -8.87 -22.22 -7.78
N MET A 207 -9.95 -22.07 -8.55
CA MET A 207 -11.32 -22.12 -8.00
C MET A 207 -11.64 -23.48 -7.36
N LYS A 208 -11.14 -24.59 -7.92
CA LYS A 208 -11.26 -25.93 -7.32
C LYS A 208 -10.55 -26.07 -5.97
N SER A 209 -9.55 -25.22 -5.71
CA SER A 209 -8.79 -25.22 -4.46
C SER A 209 -9.44 -24.39 -3.35
N LEU A 210 -10.26 -23.39 -3.69
CA LEU A 210 -10.91 -22.50 -2.73
C LEU A 210 -11.78 -23.19 -1.67
N PRO A 211 -12.58 -24.25 -1.97
CA PRO A 211 -13.37 -24.94 -0.95
C PRO A 211 -12.52 -25.48 0.22
N ALA A 212 -11.28 -25.92 -0.05
CA ALA A 212 -10.37 -26.41 0.99
C ALA A 212 -9.90 -25.29 1.94
N ALA A 213 -9.90 -24.03 1.48
CA ALA A 213 -9.55 -22.87 2.31
C ALA A 213 -10.72 -22.33 3.14
N ARG A 214 -11.92 -22.92 3.04
CA ARG A 214 -13.10 -22.48 3.81
C ARG A 214 -12.85 -22.36 5.32
N PRO A 215 -12.21 -23.30 6.02
CA PRO A 215 -11.92 -23.14 7.44
C PRO A 215 -11.04 -21.94 7.75
N ARG A 216 -9.99 -21.71 6.95
CA ARG A 216 -9.09 -20.55 7.11
C ARG A 216 -9.82 -19.23 6.87
N ILE A 217 -10.68 -19.18 5.85
CA ILE A 217 -11.51 -18.00 5.55
C ILE A 217 -12.52 -17.76 6.67
N THR A 218 -13.15 -18.80 7.22
CA THR A 218 -14.10 -18.64 8.34
C THR A 218 -13.39 -18.20 9.62
N GLU A 219 -12.28 -18.83 10.01
CA GLU A 219 -11.46 -18.41 11.15
C GLU A 219 -11.01 -16.95 11.01
N TYR A 220 -10.61 -16.58 9.79
CA TYR A 220 -10.25 -15.22 9.48
C TYR A 220 -11.42 -14.24 9.71
N LEU A 221 -12.62 -14.56 9.22
CA LEU A 221 -13.83 -13.75 9.38
C LEU A 221 -14.33 -13.69 10.83
N ASP A 222 -14.25 -14.79 11.57
CA ASP A 222 -14.59 -14.81 13.00
C ASP A 222 -13.69 -13.84 13.77
N GLY A 223 -12.41 -13.74 13.38
CA GLY A 223 -11.47 -12.74 13.89
C GLY A 223 -11.69 -11.30 13.37
N VAL A 224 -12.51 -11.07 12.34
CA VAL A 224 -12.85 -9.70 11.85
C VAL A 224 -13.74 -8.95 12.85
N HIS A 225 -14.45 -9.67 13.73
CA HIS A 225 -15.32 -9.07 14.75
C HIS A 225 -14.58 -8.64 16.04
N GLU A 226 -13.27 -8.84 16.14
CA GLU A 226 -12.44 -8.38 17.27
C GLU A 226 -11.73 -7.05 16.97
N PRO A 227 -12.17 -5.92 17.54
CA PRO A 227 -11.46 -4.64 17.41
C PRO A 227 -10.20 -4.59 18.29
N PRO A 228 -9.17 -3.78 17.91
CA PRO A 228 -9.03 -3.03 16.66
C PRO A 228 -8.26 -3.84 15.59
N ARG A 229 -8.77 -3.86 14.35
CA ARG A 229 -8.01 -4.35 13.18
C ARG A 229 -8.27 -3.52 11.92
N THR A 230 -7.25 -3.43 11.07
CA THR A 230 -7.32 -2.83 9.73
C THR A 230 -8.30 -3.60 8.84
N PRO A 231 -9.18 -2.93 8.08
CA PRO A 231 -10.01 -3.61 7.08
C PRO A 231 -9.08 -4.29 6.07
N VAL A 232 -9.32 -5.58 5.84
CA VAL A 232 -8.53 -6.48 4.98
C VAL A 232 -8.20 -5.90 3.61
N LEU A 233 -9.18 -5.18 3.07
CA LEU A 233 -9.20 -4.55 1.76
C LEU A 233 -9.08 -3.03 1.87
N ASP A 234 -8.24 -2.56 2.78
CA ASP A 234 -7.83 -1.16 2.88
C ASP A 234 -6.40 -0.99 2.32
N PRO A 235 -6.23 -0.36 1.15
CA PRO A 235 -4.92 -0.13 0.55
C PRO A 235 -4.13 0.99 1.24
N LEU A 236 -4.74 1.79 2.11
CA LEU A 236 -4.11 2.94 2.75
C LEU A 236 -2.96 2.53 3.70
N ILE A 237 -3.18 1.53 4.55
CA ILE A 237 -2.16 1.09 5.52
C ILE A 237 -0.90 0.54 4.83
N PRO A 238 -0.99 -0.33 3.81
CA PRO A 238 0.15 -0.67 2.97
C PRO A 238 0.83 0.55 2.36
N ALA A 239 0.06 1.51 1.85
CA ALA A 239 0.61 2.69 1.19
C ALA A 239 1.40 3.60 2.14
N ILE A 240 0.86 3.90 3.32
CA ILE A 240 1.55 4.64 4.38
C ILE A 240 2.83 3.90 4.79
N THR A 241 2.74 2.56 4.92
CA THR A 241 3.91 1.75 5.29
C THR A 241 5.04 1.89 4.27
N GLN A 242 4.70 1.95 2.98
CA GLN A 242 5.67 2.09 1.90
C GLN A 242 6.21 3.52 1.81
N ALA A 243 5.39 4.54 2.06
CA ALA A 243 5.86 5.93 2.17
C ALA A 243 6.92 6.07 3.29
N VAL A 244 6.67 5.51 4.49
CA VAL A 244 7.65 5.52 5.58
C VAL A 244 8.94 4.81 5.18
N ARG A 245 8.86 3.67 4.50
CA ARG A 245 10.05 2.94 4.03
C ARG A 245 10.82 3.70 2.96
N HIS A 246 10.12 4.31 2.01
CA HIS A 246 10.69 5.10 0.94
C HIS A 246 11.52 6.27 1.48
N TRP A 247 10.90 7.08 2.35
CA TRP A 247 11.54 8.28 2.91
C TRP A 247 12.48 7.99 4.08
N GLY A 248 12.28 6.85 4.76
CA GLY A 248 13.13 6.35 5.83
C GLY A 248 14.35 5.55 5.36
N ARG A 249 14.61 5.48 4.05
CA ARG A 249 15.86 4.92 3.49
C ARG A 249 17.06 5.64 4.10
N GLY A 250 18.15 4.90 4.33
CA GLY A 250 19.35 5.45 4.99
C GLY A 250 19.20 5.71 6.49
N GLY A 251 18.18 5.14 7.15
CA GLY A 251 17.97 5.28 8.59
C GLY A 251 17.38 6.63 9.01
N ARG A 252 16.73 7.34 8.08
CA ARG A 252 16.05 8.59 8.37
C ARG A 252 14.80 8.35 9.23
N LEU A 253 14.54 9.28 10.13
CA LEU A 253 13.35 9.35 10.97
C LEU A 253 12.25 10.04 10.17
N VAL A 254 11.05 9.46 10.13
CA VAL A 254 9.94 9.98 9.33
C VAL A 254 8.87 10.55 10.25
N SER A 255 8.40 11.75 9.94
CA SER A 255 7.18 12.36 10.47
C SER A 255 6.17 12.50 9.32
N ILE A 256 4.93 12.10 9.55
CA ILE A 256 3.86 12.19 8.55
C ILE A 256 2.87 13.28 8.95
N VAL A 257 2.54 14.09 7.95
CA VAL A 257 1.35 14.93 7.92
C VAL A 257 0.44 14.34 6.86
N HIS A 258 -0.79 13.99 7.21
CA HIS A 258 -1.70 13.34 6.28
C HIS A 258 -3.01 14.13 6.20
N ASP A 259 -3.64 14.15 5.03
CA ASP A 259 -5.01 14.70 4.92
C ASP A 259 -5.97 13.95 5.85
N GLU A 260 -7.08 14.59 6.18
CA GLU A 260 -8.10 13.97 7.03
C GLU A 260 -8.70 12.75 6.35
N GLN A 261 -8.49 11.58 6.97
CA GLN A 261 -9.05 10.33 6.50
C GLN A 261 -9.73 9.58 7.64
N THR A 262 -11.01 9.32 7.47
CA THR A 262 -11.87 8.56 8.41
C THR A 262 -11.31 7.20 8.80
N ALA A 263 -10.52 6.58 7.92
CA ALA A 263 -9.85 5.32 8.19
C ALA A 263 -8.62 5.45 9.11
N LEU A 264 -8.14 6.65 9.44
CA LEU A 264 -6.99 6.90 10.30
C LEU A 264 -7.41 7.35 11.70
N THR A 265 -8.05 6.45 12.45
CA THR A 265 -8.36 6.67 13.86
C THR A 265 -7.09 6.76 14.71
N GLU A 266 -7.17 7.35 15.91
CA GLU A 266 -6.04 7.43 16.84
C GLU A 266 -5.43 6.05 17.15
N GLU A 267 -6.28 5.04 17.34
CA GLU A 267 -5.87 3.65 17.56
C GLU A 267 -5.07 3.09 16.38
N ARG A 268 -5.52 3.31 15.14
CA ARG A 268 -4.81 2.87 13.94
C ARG A 268 -3.49 3.61 13.73
N ILE A 269 -3.44 4.89 14.07
CA ILE A 269 -2.19 5.66 14.07
C ILE A 269 -1.21 5.10 15.10
N ALA A 270 -1.69 4.73 16.29
CA ALA A 270 -0.87 4.07 17.30
C ALA A 270 -0.34 2.72 16.81
N GLU A 271 -1.19 1.88 16.21
CA GLU A 271 -0.77 0.60 15.60
C GLU A 271 0.31 0.82 14.54
N LEU A 272 0.10 1.77 13.62
CA LEU A 272 1.09 2.13 12.60
C LEU A 272 2.44 2.49 13.21
N ARG A 273 2.47 3.27 14.30
CA ARG A 273 3.72 3.61 15.01
C ARG A 273 4.38 2.35 15.57
N THR A 274 3.62 1.45 16.20
CA THR A 274 4.17 0.20 16.75
C THR A 274 4.81 -0.70 15.69
N LEU A 275 4.29 -0.72 14.45
CA LEU A 275 4.87 -1.48 13.32
C LEU A 275 6.30 -1.04 12.95
N PHE A 276 6.69 0.18 13.33
CA PHE A 276 8.02 0.75 13.11
C PHE A 276 8.88 0.81 14.38
N ASP A 277 8.32 0.54 15.57
CA ASP A 277 9.03 0.62 16.84
C ASP A 277 9.71 -0.71 17.28
N HIS A 278 9.23 -1.88 16.84
CA HIS A 278 9.66 -3.19 17.36
C HIS A 278 10.01 -4.25 16.31
N PRO A 279 11.01 -5.14 16.55
CA PRO A 279 12.39 -4.82 16.95
C PRO A 279 13.10 -4.07 15.80
N PRO A 280 14.32 -3.50 16.00
CA PRO A 280 15.00 -2.73 14.95
C PRO A 280 15.08 -3.56 13.66
N ARG A 281 14.30 -3.15 12.67
CA ARG A 281 14.47 -3.66 11.31
C ARG A 281 15.90 -3.32 10.89
N PRO A 282 16.58 -4.17 10.10
CA PRO A 282 17.93 -3.90 9.63
C PRO A 282 18.09 -2.51 8.98
N SER A 283 17.00 -1.90 8.51
CA SER A 283 16.96 -0.59 7.86
C SER A 283 17.08 0.61 8.80
N GLY A 284 16.85 0.48 10.11
CA GLY A 284 16.85 1.61 11.05
C GLY A 284 15.70 2.62 10.86
N THR A 285 14.74 2.33 9.99
CA THR A 285 13.58 3.20 9.69
C THR A 285 12.66 3.34 10.90
N ARG A 286 12.25 4.57 11.24
CA ARG A 286 11.34 4.88 12.34
C ARG A 286 10.27 5.89 11.91
N LEU A 287 9.04 5.67 12.34
CA LEU A 287 7.96 6.65 12.27
C LEU A 287 7.88 7.37 13.62
N ILE A 288 8.37 8.60 13.69
CA ILE A 288 8.46 9.35 14.95
C ILE A 288 7.30 10.33 15.17
N GLY A 289 6.54 10.61 14.12
CA GLY A 289 5.42 11.56 14.14
C GLY A 289 4.35 11.18 13.13
N PHE A 290 3.09 11.38 13.50
CA PHE A 290 1.96 11.22 12.60
C PHE A 290 0.86 12.15 13.06
N ARG A 291 0.44 13.08 12.20
CA ARG A 291 -0.69 13.99 12.46
C ARG A 291 -1.59 14.09 11.23
N LEU A 292 -2.89 14.27 11.50
CA LEU A 292 -3.87 14.66 10.49
C LEU A 292 -3.91 16.20 10.40
N ALA A 293 -4.21 16.73 9.23
CA ALA A 293 -4.44 18.16 9.03
C ALA A 293 -5.35 18.42 7.82
N ASP A 294 -6.08 19.54 7.84
CA ASP A 294 -6.87 19.99 6.69
C ASP A 294 -5.93 20.49 5.59
N SER A 295 -6.12 19.98 4.37
CA SER A 295 -5.47 20.46 3.15
C SER A 295 -5.51 22.00 2.96
N ARG A 296 -6.50 22.70 3.50
CA ARG A 296 -6.61 24.18 3.45
C ARG A 296 -5.50 24.88 4.24
N ASP A 297 -4.97 24.22 5.26
CA ASP A 297 -3.96 24.77 6.17
C ASP A 297 -2.53 24.25 5.88
N ASP A 298 -2.40 23.21 5.05
CA ASP A 298 -1.10 22.64 4.67
C ASP A 298 -0.98 22.49 3.15
N ALA A 299 -0.28 23.43 2.51
CA ALA A 299 -0.09 23.45 1.05
C ALA A 299 0.60 22.18 0.51
N ARG A 300 1.36 21.46 1.35
CA ARG A 300 2.02 20.21 0.95
C ARG A 300 1.02 19.09 0.77
N ILE A 301 -0.07 19.07 1.55
CA ILE A 301 -1.19 18.14 1.37
C ILE A 301 -1.88 18.41 0.04
N GLN A 302 -2.13 19.67 -0.33
CA GLN A 302 -2.71 20.00 -1.64
C GLN A 302 -1.84 19.52 -2.82
N VAL A 303 -0.51 19.62 -2.68
CA VAL A 303 0.42 19.07 -3.69
C VAL A 303 0.31 17.54 -3.75
N ALA A 304 0.18 16.87 -2.60
CA ALA A 304 -0.05 15.43 -2.54
C ALA A 304 -1.39 15.03 -3.18
N ASP A 305 -2.50 15.73 -2.92
CA ASP A 305 -3.81 15.50 -3.58
C ASP A 305 -3.67 15.53 -5.11
N PHE A 306 -3.01 16.58 -5.62
CA PHE A 306 -2.82 16.74 -7.06
C PHE A 306 -2.07 15.55 -7.63
N LEU A 307 -0.93 15.20 -7.01
CA LEU A 307 -0.12 14.08 -7.48
C LEU A 307 -0.87 12.75 -7.37
N ALA A 308 -1.58 12.48 -6.27
CA ALA A 308 -2.34 11.25 -6.08
C ALA A 308 -3.43 11.11 -7.15
N GLY A 309 -4.22 12.16 -7.39
CA GLY A 309 -5.26 12.13 -8.39
C GLY A 309 -4.75 12.09 -9.83
N ILE A 310 -3.64 12.77 -10.14
CA ILE A 310 -2.96 12.71 -11.44
C ILE A 310 -2.44 11.30 -11.71
N ALA A 311 -1.68 10.74 -10.76
CA ALA A 311 -1.09 9.41 -10.88
C ALA A 311 -2.16 8.34 -11.04
N ARG A 312 -3.22 8.38 -10.20
CA ARG A 312 -4.37 7.49 -10.33
C ARG A 312 -4.97 7.57 -11.73
N LYS A 313 -5.27 8.77 -12.23
CA LYS A 313 -5.91 8.92 -13.55
C LYS A 313 -5.02 8.40 -14.68
N ILE A 314 -3.75 8.78 -14.72
CA ILE A 314 -2.80 8.33 -15.76
C ILE A 314 -2.71 6.81 -15.75
N THR A 315 -2.56 6.21 -14.57
CA THR A 315 -2.36 4.77 -14.42
C THR A 315 -3.64 3.97 -14.70
N SER A 316 -4.83 4.49 -14.37
CA SER A 316 -6.12 3.94 -14.83
C SER A 316 -6.25 3.95 -16.35
N GLU A 317 -5.84 5.04 -17.04
CA GLU A 317 -5.85 5.07 -18.51
C GLU A 317 -4.84 4.07 -19.10
N VAL A 318 -3.69 3.87 -18.46
CA VAL A 318 -2.72 2.83 -18.84
C VAL A 318 -3.33 1.43 -18.70
N LEU A 319 -4.00 1.10 -17.58
CA LEU A 319 -4.72 -0.17 -17.40
C LEU A 319 -5.77 -0.39 -18.49
N ALA A 320 -6.54 0.65 -18.78
CA ALA A 320 -7.59 0.63 -19.79
C ALA A 320 -7.07 0.62 -21.25
N GLY A 321 -5.76 0.61 -21.47
CA GLY A 321 -5.16 0.57 -22.80
C GLY A 321 -5.25 1.90 -23.57
N ARG A 322 -5.45 3.01 -22.87
CA ARG A 322 -5.55 4.38 -23.42
C ARG A 322 -4.42 5.28 -22.92
N ALA A 323 -3.23 4.70 -22.74
CA ALA A 323 -2.08 5.40 -22.21
C ALA A 323 -1.71 6.65 -23.03
N ASP A 324 -1.53 7.77 -22.34
CA ASP A 324 -0.89 8.96 -22.91
C ASP A 324 0.62 8.82 -22.72
N ARG A 325 1.37 8.67 -23.81
CA ARG A 325 2.80 8.36 -23.75
C ARG A 325 3.60 9.40 -22.97
N GLU A 326 3.39 10.69 -23.25
CA GLU A 326 4.15 11.77 -22.60
C GLU A 326 3.85 11.82 -21.10
N LEU A 327 2.57 11.78 -20.71
CA LEU A 327 2.20 11.81 -19.29
C LEU A 327 2.65 10.55 -18.55
N THR A 328 2.67 9.41 -19.24
CA THR A 328 3.15 8.14 -18.68
C THR A 328 4.66 8.18 -18.43
N GLU A 329 5.44 8.67 -19.39
CA GLU A 329 6.89 8.86 -19.23
C GLU A 329 7.21 9.86 -18.10
N LEU A 330 6.41 10.92 -17.96
CA LEU A 330 6.57 11.93 -16.91
C LEU A 330 6.22 11.42 -15.51
N ILE A 331 5.23 10.53 -15.35
CA ILE A 331 4.84 10.03 -14.03
C ILE A 331 5.77 8.91 -13.51
N GLN A 332 6.46 8.19 -14.39
CA GLN A 332 7.33 7.06 -14.03
C GLN A 332 8.30 7.34 -12.87
N PRO A 333 9.05 8.46 -12.83
CA PRO A 333 10.01 8.73 -11.76
C PRO A 333 9.38 8.88 -10.36
N TYR A 334 8.08 9.12 -10.31
CA TYR A 334 7.33 9.27 -9.05
C TYR A 334 6.78 7.94 -8.56
N ILE A 335 6.65 6.92 -9.41
CA ILE A 335 6.02 5.65 -9.03
C ILE A 335 6.99 4.84 -8.18
N ASP A 336 6.54 4.43 -6.99
CA ASP A 336 7.31 3.56 -6.12
C ASP A 336 7.35 2.13 -6.70
N GLU A 337 8.55 1.58 -6.82
CA GLU A 337 8.84 0.24 -7.37
C GLU A 337 8.10 -0.89 -6.64
N SER A 338 7.68 -0.67 -5.39
CA SER A 338 6.98 -1.64 -4.57
C SER A 338 5.46 -1.62 -4.74
N SER A 339 4.94 -0.78 -5.64
CA SER A 339 3.51 -0.66 -5.96
C SER A 339 2.86 -2.02 -6.23
N ILE A 340 1.63 -2.19 -5.75
CA ILE A 340 0.87 -3.44 -5.89
C ILE A 340 0.19 -3.43 -7.25
N TRP A 341 0.73 -4.20 -8.19
CA TRP A 341 0.30 -4.15 -9.58
C TRP A 341 0.25 -5.53 -10.22
N GLY A 342 -0.90 -5.89 -10.82
CA GLY A 342 -1.13 -7.22 -11.38
C GLY A 342 -0.87 -7.34 -12.87
N SER A 343 -1.04 -6.26 -13.63
CA SER A 343 -0.97 -6.31 -15.09
C SER A 343 0.47 -6.38 -15.59
N THR A 344 0.90 -7.59 -15.96
CA THR A 344 2.21 -7.83 -16.59
C THR A 344 2.43 -7.04 -17.88
N ARG A 345 1.35 -6.72 -18.61
CA ARG A 345 1.40 -5.89 -19.82
C ARG A 345 1.78 -4.44 -19.52
N THR A 346 1.30 -3.89 -18.40
CA THR A 346 1.48 -2.46 -18.09
C THR A 346 2.60 -2.18 -17.09
N LEU A 347 3.14 -3.20 -16.41
CA LEU A 347 4.34 -3.06 -15.58
C LEU A 347 5.48 -2.30 -16.29
N PRO A 348 5.92 -2.70 -17.50
CA PRO A 348 7.03 -2.01 -18.18
C PRO A 348 6.66 -0.58 -18.59
N ILE A 349 5.37 -0.35 -18.91
CA ILE A 349 4.85 0.97 -19.30
C ILE A 349 4.92 1.94 -18.12
N LEU A 350 4.76 1.46 -16.89
CA LEU A 350 4.82 2.26 -15.67
C LEU A 350 6.21 2.29 -15.03
N GLY A 351 7.23 1.69 -15.66
CA GLY A 351 8.57 1.60 -15.07
C GLY A 351 8.62 0.72 -13.81
N LEU A 352 7.60 -0.10 -13.57
CA LEU A 352 7.55 -1.01 -12.44
C LEU A 352 8.36 -2.28 -12.75
N PRO A 353 9.05 -2.85 -11.75
CA PRO A 353 9.82 -4.08 -11.96
C PRO A 353 8.87 -5.22 -12.34
N ALA A 354 9.25 -6.00 -13.37
CA ALA A 354 8.64 -7.31 -13.57
C ALA A 354 8.99 -8.14 -12.34
N GLY A 355 7.98 -8.60 -11.60
CA GLY A 355 8.19 -9.37 -10.37
C GLY A 355 9.21 -10.48 -10.63
N VAL A 356 10.38 -10.40 -10.00
CA VAL A 356 11.46 -11.35 -10.26
C VAL A 356 11.05 -12.69 -9.67
N SER A 357 10.66 -13.64 -10.53
CA SER A 357 10.64 -15.06 -10.17
C SER A 357 12.11 -15.48 -9.99
N ARG A 358 12.65 -15.29 -8.78
CA ARG A 358 13.92 -15.89 -8.41
C ARG A 358 13.67 -17.37 -8.15
N ARG A 359 13.59 -18.18 -9.22
CA ARG A 359 13.92 -19.60 -9.07
C ARG A 359 15.31 -19.67 -8.45
N PRO A 360 15.53 -20.37 -7.33
CA PRO A 360 16.89 -20.66 -6.91
C PRO A 360 17.53 -21.47 -8.03
N SER A 361 18.60 -20.92 -8.61
CA SER A 361 19.50 -21.67 -9.46
C SER A 361 19.89 -22.93 -8.70
N ALA A 362 19.47 -24.11 -9.18
CA ALA A 362 20.12 -25.35 -8.83
C ALA A 362 21.58 -25.19 -9.23
N GLY A 363 22.43 -24.89 -8.24
CA GLY A 363 23.87 -24.92 -8.44
C GLY A 363 24.30 -26.37 -8.66
N PRO A 364 25.27 -26.63 -9.53
CA PRO A 364 25.86 -27.95 -9.65
C PRO A 364 26.79 -28.16 -8.46
N GLY A 365 26.63 -29.28 -7.75
CA GLY A 365 27.47 -29.68 -6.62
C GLY A 365 26.93 -30.92 -5.96
#